data_AF-A0A378PT70-F1
#
_entry.id   AF-A0A378PT70-F1
#
_cell.length_a   1.000
_cell.length_b   1.000
_cell.length_c   1.000
_cell.angle_alpha   90.00
_cell.angle_beta   90.00
_cell.angle_gamma   90.00
#
_symmetry.space_group_name_H-M   'P 1'
#
loop_
_entity.id
_entity.type
_entity.pdbx_description
1 polymer ?
#
loop_
_entity_poly.entity_id
_entity_poly.type
_entity_poly.pdbx_seq_one_letter_code
_entity_poly.pdbx_strand_id
1 'polypeptide(L)'
;MTLAIASTMGMVVNDAHAQSFSSSQMQQTKVRDLSFKSIMCALYAGKMLGNAHIADDELSQFPNVALDETSEIGESVVALMHPVIEYENQDGQKRYLVTIEKPSFDEDGNLVACHVCDAPVDLYIFKESSVGGYELVSRTPAEYDGIGGS
;
A
#
# COMPACT_ATOMS: atom_id res chain seq x y z
N MET A 1 -60.67 -13.89 2.68
CA MET A 1 -60.28 -14.58 3.92
C MET A 1 -59.81 -15.97 3.48
N THR A 2 -58.55 -16.40 3.51
CA THR A 2 -57.34 -15.94 4.21
C THR A 2 -56.14 -16.56 3.45
N LEU A 3 -55.05 -15.80 3.30
CA LEU A 3 -53.76 -16.23 2.76
C LEU A 3 -53.09 -17.27 3.69
N ALA A 4 -52.36 -18.22 3.12
CA ALA A 4 -51.24 -18.88 3.82
C ALA A 4 -49.98 -18.78 2.95
N ILE A 5 -48.98 -18.15 3.52
CA ILE A 5 -47.74 -17.63 2.95
C ILE A 5 -46.65 -18.70 3.05
N ALA A 6 -45.93 -18.89 1.94
CA ALA A 6 -44.72 -19.69 1.88
C ALA A 6 -43.62 -19.04 2.75
N SER A 7 -42.95 -19.84 3.58
CA SER A 7 -41.67 -19.47 4.19
C SER A 7 -40.57 -20.24 3.49
N THR A 8 -39.99 -19.63 2.46
CA THR A 8 -38.67 -20.00 1.93
C THR A 8 -37.61 -19.46 2.89
N MET A 9 -36.83 -20.37 3.49
CA MET A 9 -35.57 -20.03 4.15
C MET A 9 -34.64 -19.37 3.13
N GLY A 10 -34.46 -18.05 3.23
CA GLY A 10 -33.38 -17.36 2.54
C GLY A 10 -32.05 -17.73 3.20
N MET A 11 -31.18 -18.40 2.44
CA MET A 11 -29.78 -18.55 2.81
C MET A 11 -29.16 -17.15 2.92
N VAL A 12 -28.71 -16.80 4.11
CA VAL A 12 -27.88 -15.62 4.34
C VAL A 12 -26.51 -15.96 3.77
N VAL A 13 -26.20 -15.44 2.59
CA VAL A 13 -24.83 -15.41 2.08
C VAL A 13 -24.05 -14.43 2.94
N ASN A 14 -23.23 -14.97 3.84
CA ASN A 14 -22.21 -14.22 4.55
C ASN A 14 -21.08 -13.94 3.55
N ASP A 15 -21.20 -12.85 2.79
CA ASP A 15 -20.07 -12.27 2.06
C ASP A 15 -19.16 -11.56 3.08
N ALA A 16 -18.35 -12.36 3.76
CA ALA A 16 -17.40 -11.94 4.77
C ALA A 16 -16.02 -11.62 4.16
N HIS A 17 -15.94 -10.92 3.02
CA HIS A 17 -14.64 -10.49 2.46
C HIS A 17 -14.74 -9.13 1.75
N ALA A 18 -15.16 -8.11 2.50
CA ALA A 18 -14.75 -6.74 2.26
C ALA A 18 -14.73 -6.07 3.62
N GLN A 19 -13.62 -6.20 4.36
CA GLN A 19 -13.40 -5.30 5.49
C GLN A 19 -13.36 -3.89 4.92
N SER A 20 -14.48 -3.19 5.02
CA SER A 20 -14.60 -1.81 4.59
C SER A 20 -13.62 -0.99 5.42
N PHE A 21 -12.57 -0.50 4.78
CA PHE A 21 -11.65 0.45 5.37
C PHE A 21 -12.49 1.64 5.87
N SER A 22 -12.54 1.83 7.19
CA SER A 22 -13.50 2.79 7.74
C SER A 22 -13.10 4.22 7.37
N SER A 23 -14.08 5.05 7.04
CA SER A 23 -13.86 6.46 6.72
C SER A 23 -13.21 7.29 7.81
N SER A 24 -13.17 6.77 9.03
CA SER A 24 -12.42 7.32 10.16
C SER A 24 -10.91 7.02 10.08
N GLN A 25 -10.48 5.87 9.55
CA GLN A 25 -9.07 5.54 9.30
C GLN A 25 -8.53 6.30 8.07
N MET A 26 -9.39 6.56 7.08
CA MET A 26 -9.08 7.39 5.90
C MET A 26 -8.71 8.83 6.25
N GLN A 27 -9.31 9.41 7.31
CA GLN A 27 -9.19 10.84 7.61
C GLN A 27 -7.93 11.28 8.40
N GLN A 28 -7.08 10.36 8.86
CA GLN A 28 -6.01 10.71 9.82
C GLN A 28 -4.60 10.83 9.23
N THR A 29 -4.36 10.44 7.98
CA THR A 29 -3.04 10.63 7.37
C THR A 29 -3.06 11.86 6.46
N LYS A 30 -2.59 12.99 7.00
CA LYS A 30 -2.34 14.22 6.25
C LYS A 30 -0.84 14.40 6.07
N VAL A 31 -0.42 14.68 4.83
CA VAL A 31 0.98 14.96 4.51
C VAL A 31 1.10 16.32 3.84
N ARG A 32 2.22 17.00 4.09
CA ARG A 32 2.48 18.33 3.53
C ARG A 32 2.67 18.29 2.02
N ASP A 33 3.36 17.26 1.55
CA ASP A 33 3.68 16.99 0.15
C ASP A 33 3.79 15.47 -0.05
N LEU A 34 3.85 15.05 -1.31
CA LEU A 34 4.03 13.64 -1.70
C LEU A 34 5.50 13.29 -1.94
N SER A 35 6.45 13.99 -1.28
CA SER A 35 7.86 13.60 -1.35
C SER A 35 8.13 12.33 -0.56
N PHE A 36 9.18 11.60 -0.95
CA PHE A 36 9.64 10.40 -0.26
C PHE A 36 9.69 10.56 1.27
N LYS A 37 10.33 11.63 1.75
CA LYS A 37 10.45 11.90 3.19
C LYS A 37 9.08 12.06 3.86
N SER A 38 8.18 12.85 3.28
CA SER A 38 6.85 13.08 3.86
C SER A 38 6.02 11.81 3.91
N ILE A 39 6.06 11.02 2.83
CA ILE A 39 5.36 9.73 2.73
C ILE A 39 5.90 8.72 3.74
N MET A 40 7.23 8.52 3.77
CA MET A 40 7.86 7.56 4.67
C MET A 40 7.68 7.92 6.14
N CYS A 41 7.82 9.19 6.50
CA CYS A 41 7.55 9.65 7.87
C CYS A 41 6.07 9.50 8.27
N ALA A 42 5.13 9.62 7.33
CA ALA A 42 3.71 9.50 7.65
C ALA A 42 3.23 8.04 7.73
N LEU A 43 3.77 7.16 6.88
CA LEU A 43 3.25 5.80 6.70
C LEU A 43 4.13 4.73 7.36
N TYR A 44 5.44 4.96 7.51
CA TYR A 44 6.42 3.98 7.99
C TYR A 44 7.22 4.49 9.21
N ALA A 45 6.72 5.51 9.92
CA ALA A 45 7.35 5.97 11.17
C ALA A 45 7.53 4.82 12.17
N GLY A 46 8.73 4.72 12.74
CA GLY A 46 9.08 3.67 13.70
C GLY A 46 9.49 2.33 13.06
N LYS A 47 9.40 2.20 11.74
CA LYS A 47 9.82 0.99 10.99
C LYS A 47 11.06 1.20 10.13
N MET A 48 11.67 2.38 10.14
CA MET A 48 12.80 2.69 9.25
C MET A 48 14.13 2.45 9.97
N LEU A 49 15.00 1.62 9.40
CA LEU A 49 16.32 1.32 9.94
C LEU A 49 17.42 2.24 9.41
N GLY A 50 17.23 2.85 8.24
CA GLY A 50 18.19 3.76 7.62
C GLY A 50 18.45 3.46 6.15
N ASN A 51 19.67 3.72 5.69
CA ASN A 51 20.03 3.55 4.29
C ASN A 51 20.02 2.05 3.92
N ALA A 52 19.41 1.73 2.78
CA ALA A 52 19.51 0.39 2.19
C ALA A 52 20.79 0.24 1.39
N HIS A 53 21.33 -0.98 1.33
CA HIS A 53 22.37 -1.36 0.38
C HIS A 53 21.70 -2.01 -0.83
N ILE A 54 21.82 -1.40 -2.00
CA ILE A 54 21.24 -1.88 -3.26
C ILE A 54 22.35 -1.86 -4.29
N ALA A 55 22.72 -3.02 -4.81
CA ALA A 55 23.74 -3.16 -5.85
C ALA A 55 23.19 -2.96 -7.27
N ASP A 56 21.86 -3.06 -7.43
CA ASP A 56 21.17 -2.85 -8.69
C ASP A 56 21.11 -1.35 -9.07
N ASP A 57 21.68 -1.00 -10.22
CA ASP A 57 21.79 0.37 -10.72
C ASP A 57 20.44 0.99 -11.12
N GLU A 58 19.42 0.19 -11.44
CA GLU A 58 18.09 0.67 -11.77
C GLU A 58 17.29 0.93 -10.48
N LEU A 59 17.32 -0.03 -9.55
CA LEU A 59 16.57 0.09 -8.30
C LEU A 59 17.15 1.14 -7.35
N SER A 60 18.47 1.32 -7.35
CA SER A 60 19.15 2.33 -6.52
C SER A 60 18.78 3.78 -6.90
N GLN A 61 18.16 4.00 -8.07
CA GLN A 61 17.69 5.33 -8.49
C GLN A 61 16.40 5.76 -7.78
N PHE A 62 15.61 4.80 -7.28
CA PHE A 62 14.40 5.13 -6.54
C PHE A 62 14.74 5.56 -5.11
N PRO A 63 14.09 6.63 -4.59
CA PRO A 63 14.19 6.97 -3.18
C PRO A 63 13.78 5.78 -2.30
N ASN A 64 14.64 5.42 -1.34
CA ASN A 64 14.49 4.19 -0.58
C ASN A 64 14.95 4.27 0.88
N VAL A 65 14.49 3.31 1.68
CA VAL A 65 14.87 3.15 3.09
C VAL A 65 14.72 1.68 3.49
N ALA A 66 15.69 1.15 4.25
CA ALA A 66 15.60 -0.18 4.84
C ALA A 66 14.53 -0.19 5.94
N LEU A 67 13.72 -1.25 5.99
CA LEU A 67 12.65 -1.43 6.96
C LEU A 67 13.06 -2.41 8.06
N ASP A 68 12.52 -2.19 9.27
CA ASP A 68 12.58 -3.11 10.41
C ASP A 68 11.54 -4.21 10.22
N GLU A 69 11.72 -4.96 9.13
CA GLU A 69 10.91 -6.10 8.73
C GLU A 69 11.88 -7.26 8.49
N THR A 70 11.68 -8.36 9.22
CA THR A 70 12.55 -9.54 9.11
C THR A 70 12.09 -10.39 7.94
N SER A 71 12.91 -10.51 6.90
CA SER A 71 12.70 -11.57 5.91
C SER A 71 13.03 -12.93 6.55
N GLU A 72 12.48 -14.01 5.99
CA GLU A 72 12.64 -15.36 6.53
C GLU A 72 14.11 -15.82 6.64
N ILE A 73 15.07 -15.14 5.99
CA ILE A 73 16.48 -15.55 5.87
C ILE A 73 17.47 -14.38 6.11
N GLY A 74 17.12 -13.41 6.95
CA GLY A 74 18.05 -12.33 7.32
C GLY A 74 18.31 -11.32 6.19
N GLU A 75 17.43 -11.27 5.20
CA GLU A 75 17.50 -10.31 4.08
C GLU A 75 16.92 -8.96 4.55
N SER A 76 17.41 -7.88 3.93
CA SER A 76 16.91 -6.53 4.20
C SER A 76 15.70 -6.24 3.32
N VAL A 77 14.53 -6.03 3.93
CA VAL A 77 13.37 -5.49 3.23
C VAL A 77 13.54 -3.99 3.04
N VAL A 78 13.33 -3.49 1.83
CA VAL A 78 13.55 -2.07 1.49
C VAL A 78 12.28 -1.47 0.91
N ALA A 79 11.80 -0.36 1.48
CA ALA A 79 10.75 0.43 0.87
C ALA A 79 11.31 1.29 -0.27
N LEU A 80 10.97 0.95 -1.52
CA LEU A 80 11.29 1.71 -2.73
C LEU A 80 10.07 2.52 -3.17
N MET A 81 10.21 3.84 -3.23
CA MET A 81 9.12 4.71 -3.70
C MET A 81 9.24 5.00 -5.19
N HIS A 82 8.23 4.59 -5.95
CA HIS A 82 8.08 4.93 -7.36
C HIS A 82 7.59 6.38 -7.55
N PRO A 83 7.82 6.98 -8.73
CA PRO A 83 7.26 8.30 -9.06
C PRO A 83 5.76 8.37 -8.84
N VAL A 84 5.30 9.49 -8.28
CA VAL A 84 3.88 9.71 -8.01
C VAL A 84 3.11 9.82 -9.33
N ILE A 85 2.04 9.04 -9.47
CA ILE A 85 1.17 9.07 -10.65
C ILE A 85 -0.04 9.95 -10.36
N GLU A 86 -0.24 10.97 -11.17
CA GLU A 86 -1.42 11.84 -11.14
C GLU A 86 -2.49 11.31 -12.12
N TYR A 87 -3.74 11.21 -11.66
CA TYR A 87 -4.86 10.75 -12.48
C TYR A 87 -6.21 11.34 -12.03
N GLU A 88 -7.25 11.18 -12.84
CA GLU A 88 -8.63 11.50 -12.48
C GLU A 88 -9.43 10.22 -12.25
N ASN A 89 -10.23 10.17 -11.18
CA ASN A 89 -11.15 9.06 -10.97
C ASN A 89 -12.38 9.14 -11.88
N GLN A 90 -13.30 8.18 -11.79
CA GLN A 90 -14.53 8.13 -12.61
C GLN A 90 -15.44 9.36 -12.43
N ASP A 91 -15.31 10.08 -11.31
CA ASP A 91 -16.06 11.31 -11.02
C ASP A 91 -15.33 12.59 -11.49
N GLY A 92 -14.22 12.46 -12.22
CA GLY A 92 -13.40 13.59 -12.68
C GLY A 92 -12.61 14.27 -11.55
N GLN A 93 -12.43 13.61 -10.40
CA GLN A 93 -11.70 14.16 -9.27
C GLN A 93 -10.23 13.76 -9.37
N LYS A 94 -9.35 14.77 -9.27
CA LYS A 94 -7.90 14.58 -9.22
C LYS A 94 -7.47 13.69 -8.06
N ARG A 95 -6.58 12.74 -8.33
CA ARG A 95 -6.01 11.76 -7.40
C ARG A 95 -4.53 11.55 -7.68
N TYR A 96 -3.84 11.08 -6.65
CA TYR A 96 -2.41 10.81 -6.68
C TYR A 96 -2.16 9.41 -6.16
N LEU A 97 -1.58 8.55 -6.99
CA LEU A 97 -1.16 7.21 -6.61
C LEU A 97 0.30 7.25 -6.19
N VAL A 98 0.56 6.79 -4.97
CA VAL A 98 1.89 6.54 -4.43
C VAL A 98 2.05 5.03 -4.30
N THR A 99 3.11 4.52 -4.92
CA THR A 99 3.44 3.08 -4.94
C THR A 99 4.74 2.87 -4.18
N ILE A 100 4.68 2.04 -3.14
CA ILE A 100 5.84 1.59 -2.39
C ILE A 100 6.02 0.10 -2.62
N GLU A 101 7.10 -0.25 -3.32
CA GLU A 101 7.51 -1.64 -3.51
C GLU A 101 8.44 -2.06 -2.36
N LYS A 102 8.33 -3.30 -1.88
CA LYS A 102 9.12 -3.82 -0.76
C LYS A 102 9.94 -5.06 -1.13
N PRO A 103 10.93 -4.96 -2.04
CA PRO A 103 11.80 -6.08 -2.32
C PRO A 103 12.76 -6.37 -1.16
N SER A 104 13.22 -7.62 -1.13
CA SER A 104 14.26 -8.10 -0.22
C SER A 104 15.61 -8.15 -0.93
N PHE A 105 16.66 -7.75 -0.22
CA PHE A 105 18.04 -7.78 -0.68
C PHE A 105 18.93 -8.60 0.25
N ASP A 106 19.86 -9.36 -0.32
CA ASP A 106 20.89 -10.07 0.43
C ASP A 106 21.94 -9.11 1.01
N GLU A 107 22.90 -9.65 1.77
CA GLU A 107 23.96 -8.84 2.41
C GLU A 107 24.86 -8.10 1.40
N ASP A 108 24.95 -8.61 0.17
CA ASP A 108 25.72 -8.02 -0.93
C ASP A 108 24.89 -6.99 -1.73
N GLY A 109 23.64 -6.74 -1.33
CA GLY A 109 22.73 -5.78 -1.96
C GLY A 109 22.09 -6.30 -3.25
N ASN A 110 22.16 -7.61 -3.52
CA ASN A 110 21.50 -8.21 -4.68
C ASN A 110 20.05 -8.54 -4.36
N LEU A 111 19.21 -8.36 -5.37
CA LEU A 111 17.79 -8.65 -5.28
C LEU A 111 17.56 -10.16 -5.09
N VAL A 112 16.80 -10.54 -4.08
CA VAL A 112 16.52 -11.95 -3.79
C VAL A 112 15.44 -12.48 -4.74
N ALA A 113 15.86 -13.25 -5.74
CA ALA A 113 15.07 -13.68 -6.91
C ALA A 113 13.70 -14.35 -6.60
N CYS A 114 13.55 -15.09 -5.50
CA CYS A 114 12.27 -15.71 -5.14
C CYS A 114 11.22 -14.72 -4.61
N HIS A 115 11.60 -13.48 -4.30
CA HIS A 115 10.70 -12.42 -3.83
C HIS A 115 10.47 -11.34 -4.89
N VAL A 116 11.00 -11.50 -6.11
CA VAL A 116 10.84 -10.53 -7.22
C VAL A 116 9.55 -10.77 -8.00
N CYS A 117 9.08 -12.02 -8.04
CA CYS A 117 7.82 -12.34 -8.70
C CYS A 117 6.61 -11.77 -7.95
N ASP A 118 6.73 -11.58 -6.63
CA ASP A 118 5.65 -11.22 -5.70
C ASP A 118 6.12 -10.20 -4.63
N ALA A 119 7.02 -9.28 -4.98
CA ALA A 119 7.48 -8.27 -4.03
C ALA A 119 6.27 -7.51 -3.48
N PRO A 120 6.04 -7.48 -2.15
CA PRO A 120 4.83 -6.86 -1.62
C PRO A 120 4.77 -5.38 -2.01
N VAL A 121 3.59 -4.94 -2.45
CA VAL A 121 3.37 -3.55 -2.86
C VAL A 121 2.30 -2.90 -1.99
N ASP A 122 2.67 -1.78 -1.37
CA ASP A 122 1.72 -0.90 -0.71
C ASP A 122 1.29 0.22 -1.69
N LEU A 123 0.00 0.26 -2.00
CA LEU A 123 -0.58 1.32 -2.84
C LEU A 123 -1.34 2.30 -1.95
N TYR A 124 -1.10 3.59 -2.16
CA TYR A 124 -1.77 4.67 -1.43
C TYR A 124 -2.34 5.69 -2.42
N ILE A 125 -3.63 5.98 -2.28
CA ILE A 125 -4.33 6.99 -3.08
C ILE A 125 -4.54 8.22 -2.22
N PHE A 126 -3.99 9.35 -2.65
CA PHE A 126 -4.15 10.66 -2.02
C PHE A 126 -5.04 11.58 -2.87
N LYS A 127 -5.62 12.58 -2.20
CA LYS A 127 -6.23 13.76 -2.82
C LYS A 127 -5.58 15.02 -2.23
N GLU A 128 -5.67 16.14 -2.93
CA GLU A 128 -5.36 17.44 -2.31
C GLU A 128 -6.38 17.80 -1.23
N SER A 129 -5.90 18.37 -0.12
CA SER A 129 -6.75 18.94 0.92
C SER A 129 -7.17 20.37 0.55
N SER A 130 -8.38 20.76 0.96
CA SER A 130 -8.87 22.14 0.79
C SER A 130 -8.06 23.16 1.60
N VAL A 131 -7.33 22.72 2.63
CA VAL A 131 -6.47 23.56 3.48
C VAL A 131 -4.98 23.47 3.09
N GLY A 132 -4.67 22.81 1.96
CA GLY A 132 -3.31 22.56 1.50
C GLY A 132 -2.74 21.21 1.98
N GLY A 133 -1.78 20.69 1.23
CA GLY A 133 -1.23 19.34 1.42
C GLY A 133 -2.14 18.26 0.86
N TYR A 134 -1.94 17.02 1.30
CA TYR A 134 -2.59 15.84 0.76
C TYR A 134 -3.19 14.97 1.87
N GLU A 135 -4.35 14.39 1.59
CA GLU A 135 -5.08 13.50 2.50
C GLU A 135 -5.16 12.11 1.86
N LEU A 136 -4.84 11.09 2.65
CA LEU A 136 -5.04 9.71 2.23
C LEU A 136 -6.53 9.44 2.02
N VAL A 137 -6.88 8.81 0.91
CA VAL A 137 -8.26 8.45 0.55
C VAL A 137 -8.45 6.95 0.59
N SER A 138 -7.47 6.19 0.12
CA SER A 138 -7.53 4.73 0.10
C SER A 138 -6.12 4.15 0.16
N ARG A 139 -6.01 2.90 0.61
CA ARG A 139 -4.78 2.13 0.57
C ARG A 139 -5.07 0.64 0.40
N THR A 140 -4.09 -0.12 -0.08
CA THR A 140 -4.15 -1.58 0.00
C THR A 140 -4.19 -2.04 1.47
N PRO A 141 -4.86 -3.16 1.77
CA PRO A 141 -4.70 -3.84 3.05
C PRO A 141 -3.23 -4.18 3.31
N ALA A 142 -2.87 -4.37 4.59
CA ALA A 142 -1.58 -4.95 4.92
C ALA A 142 -1.46 -6.34 4.27
N GLU A 143 -0.27 -6.68 3.77
CA GLU A 143 0.03 -7.99 3.16
C GLU A 143 -0.74 -8.28 1.86
N TYR A 144 -1.15 -7.24 1.12
CA TYR A 144 -1.66 -7.42 -0.23
C TYR A 144 -0.54 -7.90 -1.17
N ASP A 145 -0.67 -9.13 -1.67
CA ASP A 145 0.31 -9.83 -2.52
C ASP A 145 0.14 -9.55 -4.02
N GLY A 146 -0.84 -8.71 -4.40
CA GLY A 146 -1.05 -8.31 -5.81
C GLY A 146 -1.58 -9.42 -6.72
N ILE A 147 -1.65 -10.66 -6.26
CA ILE A 147 -2.16 -11.80 -7.02
C ILE A 147 -3.54 -12.17 -6.49
N GLY A 148 -4.56 -11.64 -7.17
CA GLY A 148 -5.90 -12.23 -7.10
C GLY A 148 -5.83 -13.66 -7.63
N GLY A 149 -5.69 -14.64 -6.73
CA GLY A 149 -5.88 -16.05 -7.04
C GLY A 149 -7.25 -16.24 -7.67
N SER A 150 -7.25 -16.62 -8.96
CA SER A 150 -8.43 -17.12 -9.67
C SER A 150 -8.46 -18.64 -9.60
#